data_AF-A0A946I6J2-F1
#
_entry.id   AF-A0A946I6J2-F1
#
_cell.length_a   1.000
_cell.length_b   1.000
_cell.length_c   1.000
_cell.angle_alpha   90.00
_cell.angle_beta   90.00
_cell.angle_gamma   90.00
#
_symmetry.space_group_name_H-M   'P 1'
#
loop_
_entity.id
_entity.type
_entity.pdbx_description
1 polymer ?
#
loop_
_entity_poly.entity_id
_entity_poly.type
_entity_poly.pdbx_seq_one_letter_code
_entity_poly.pdbx_strand_id
1 'polypeptide(L)'
;MQKSILYISTLLLVLSSCVTPKIHNALVMEHDATKSALTTQEKKVLQLNGTIEEQEGTIISLKSQISEMRNDSVQNGIALTTLQSKYDALSDAYDLLMSKNSRYMADKAKETKKLLEQLEQAQTELFAKEDELNKLSASLDAKEDELKLAQEELDARSARVTELETIINKKDSIVSALKQSISKALIGLEGEGLTVVQKNGKVYISLEEDLLFASGKYEVN
;
A
#
# COMPACT_ATOMS: atom_id res chain seq x y z
N MET A 1 108.47 99.73 59.14
CA MET A 1 107.00 99.75 59.31
C MET A 1 106.22 99.07 58.18
N GLN A 2 106.66 99.08 56.91
CA GLN A 2 105.92 98.43 55.82
C GLN A 2 105.81 96.89 55.90
N LYS A 3 106.83 96.17 56.42
CA LYS A 3 106.75 94.71 56.58
C LYS A 3 105.72 94.27 57.63
N SER A 4 105.59 95.01 58.75
CA SER A 4 104.57 94.73 59.77
C SER A 4 103.14 94.90 59.27
N ILE A 5 102.88 95.87 58.39
CA ILE A 5 101.54 96.09 57.81
C ILE A 5 101.16 94.93 56.88
N LEU A 6 102.14 94.38 56.15
CA LEU A 6 101.91 93.25 55.24
C LEU A 6 101.66 91.93 56.00
N TYR A 7 102.35 91.70 57.13
CA TYR A 7 102.08 90.58 58.04
C TYR A 7 100.74 90.72 58.76
N ILE A 8 100.33 91.92 59.16
CA ILE A 8 99.03 92.17 59.79
C ILE A 8 97.88 91.98 58.78
N SER A 9 98.07 92.41 57.53
CA SER A 9 97.08 92.22 56.46
C SER A 9 96.92 90.74 56.06
N THR A 10 97.99 89.96 56.05
CA THR A 10 97.90 88.50 55.81
C THR A 10 97.26 87.77 57.00
N LEU A 11 97.55 88.19 58.24
CA LEU A 11 96.92 87.63 59.44
C LEU A 11 95.40 87.93 59.52
N LEU A 12 94.96 89.12 59.12
CA LEU A 12 93.53 89.47 59.07
C LEU A 12 92.75 88.69 57.98
N LEU A 13 93.40 88.33 56.87
CA LEU A 13 92.79 87.52 55.81
C LEU A 13 92.66 86.04 56.20
N VAL A 14 93.56 85.53 57.04
CA VAL A 14 93.46 84.15 57.56
C VAL A 14 92.37 84.04 58.64
N LEU A 15 92.19 85.08 59.48
CA LEU A 15 91.18 85.09 60.54
C LEU A 15 89.73 85.27 60.05
N SER A 16 89.53 85.73 58.81
CA SER A 16 88.18 85.84 58.20
C SER A 16 87.68 84.53 57.56
N SER A 17 88.51 83.49 57.51
CA SER A 17 88.14 82.16 57.01
C SER A 17 87.66 81.17 58.09
N CYS A 18 87.60 81.57 59.36
CA CYS A 18 87.23 80.69 60.48
C CYS A 18 85.73 80.77 60.80
N VAL A 19 84.95 79.79 60.33
CA VAL A 19 83.56 79.56 60.76
C VAL A 19 83.52 78.95 62.17
N THR A 20 82.61 79.40 63.03
CA THR A 20 82.48 78.85 64.40
C THR A 20 82.06 77.37 64.39
N PRO A 21 82.62 76.51 65.26
CA PRO A 21 82.28 75.08 65.35
C PRO A 21 80.78 74.78 65.51
N LYS A 22 80.02 75.68 66.14
CA LYS A 22 78.57 75.54 66.31
C LYS A 22 77.81 75.59 64.97
N ILE A 23 78.19 76.49 64.07
CA ILE A 23 77.57 76.62 62.74
C ILE A 23 77.99 75.44 61.86
N HIS A 24 79.27 75.06 61.91
CA HIS A 24 79.77 73.89 61.18
C HIS A 24 79.04 72.60 61.63
N ASN A 25 78.93 72.36 62.93
CA ASN A 25 78.26 71.17 63.45
C ASN A 25 76.75 71.18 63.16
N ALA A 26 76.08 72.34 63.24
CA ALA A 26 74.69 72.46 62.83
C ALA A 26 74.49 72.16 61.34
N LEU A 27 75.37 72.66 60.48
CA LEU A 27 75.34 72.41 59.03
C LEU A 27 75.61 70.94 58.71
N VAL A 28 76.54 70.28 59.42
CA VAL A 28 76.80 68.83 59.27
C VAL A 28 75.59 68.01 59.72
N MET A 29 74.96 68.36 60.85
CA MET A 29 73.75 67.67 61.31
C MET A 29 72.59 67.82 60.32
N GLU A 30 72.40 69.01 59.75
CA GLU A 30 71.39 69.26 58.72
C GLU A 30 71.71 68.49 57.43
N HIS A 31 72.96 68.50 56.98
CA HIS A 31 73.40 67.72 55.83
C HIS A 31 73.18 66.21 56.03
N ASP A 32 73.55 65.67 57.19
CA ASP A 32 73.38 64.24 57.50
C ASP A 32 71.90 63.86 57.63
N ALA A 33 71.07 64.73 58.21
CA ALA A 33 69.62 64.54 58.25
C ALA A 33 69.01 64.55 56.85
N THR A 34 69.43 65.49 56.00
CA THR A 34 68.96 65.61 54.60
C THR A 34 69.41 64.41 53.77
N LYS A 35 70.65 63.94 53.96
CA LYS A 35 71.18 62.74 53.31
C LYS A 35 70.45 61.48 53.77
N SER A 36 70.15 61.35 55.05
CA SER A 36 69.34 60.25 55.60
C SER A 36 67.91 60.27 55.02
N ALA A 37 67.29 61.44 54.93
CA ALA A 37 65.98 61.61 54.29
C ALA A 37 66.01 61.24 52.80
N LEU A 38 67.05 61.67 52.06
CA LEU A 38 67.26 61.33 50.65
C LEU A 38 67.37 59.81 50.45
N THR A 39 68.24 59.14 51.21
CA THR A 39 68.39 57.67 51.11
C THR A 39 67.12 56.92 51.47
N THR A 40 66.32 57.43 52.41
CA THR A 40 65.00 56.87 52.75
C THR A 40 64.02 57.04 51.59
N GLN A 41 64.03 58.19 50.93
CA GLN A 41 63.19 58.45 49.77
C GLN A 41 63.60 57.58 48.57
N GLU A 42 64.89 57.41 48.32
CA GLU A 42 65.42 56.51 47.28
C GLU A 42 64.97 55.06 47.50
N LYS A 43 65.00 54.57 48.74
CA LYS A 43 64.47 53.23 49.09
C LYS A 43 62.98 53.12 48.81
N LYS A 44 62.18 54.14 49.15
CA LYS A 44 60.74 54.17 48.85
C LYS A 44 60.47 54.17 47.34
N VAL A 45 61.24 54.95 46.56
CA VAL A 45 61.13 54.96 45.09
C VAL A 45 61.42 53.58 44.52
N LEU A 46 62.47 52.91 45.01
CA LEU A 46 62.83 51.56 44.56
C LEU A 46 61.75 50.53 44.92
N GLN A 47 61.16 50.61 46.13
CA GLN A 47 60.04 49.77 46.53
C GLN A 47 58.80 50.00 45.65
N LEU A 48 58.44 51.27 45.42
CA LEU A 48 57.30 51.62 44.58
C LEU A 48 57.50 51.13 43.13
N ASN A 49 58.70 51.28 42.57
CA ASN A 49 59.01 50.76 41.24
C ASN A 49 58.84 49.23 41.17
N GLY A 50 59.33 48.50 42.18
CA GLY A 50 59.11 47.04 42.24
C GLY A 50 57.63 46.66 42.29
N THR A 51 56.81 47.39 43.05
CA THR A 51 55.36 47.15 43.08
C THR A 51 54.68 47.50 41.77
N ILE A 52 55.15 48.51 41.04
CA ILE A 52 54.62 48.88 39.72
C ILE A 52 54.90 47.76 38.72
N GLU A 53 56.12 47.22 38.67
CA GLU A 53 56.46 46.10 37.78
C GLU A 53 55.62 44.85 38.06
N GLU A 54 55.40 44.51 39.33
CA GLU A 54 54.55 43.39 39.73
C GLU A 54 53.08 43.60 39.32
N GLN A 55 52.56 44.81 39.52
CA GLN A 55 51.20 45.17 39.11
C GLN A 55 51.05 45.15 37.58
N GLU A 56 52.04 45.64 36.83
CA GLU A 56 52.05 45.59 35.37
C GLU A 56 52.03 44.13 34.86
N GLY A 57 52.84 43.25 35.45
CA GLY A 57 52.83 41.82 35.15
C GLY A 57 51.46 41.18 35.43
N THR A 58 50.84 41.54 36.56
CA THR A 58 49.49 41.07 36.91
C THR A 58 48.44 41.57 35.92
N ILE A 59 48.51 42.84 35.50
CA ILE A 59 47.61 43.42 34.51
C ILE A 59 47.72 42.70 33.16
N ILE A 60 48.94 42.35 32.73
CA ILE A 60 49.15 41.59 31.49
C ILE A 60 48.51 40.19 31.59
N SER A 61 48.75 39.48 32.70
CA SER A 61 48.16 38.16 32.93
C SER A 61 46.62 38.20 32.95
N LEU A 62 46.03 39.14 33.69
CA LEU A 62 44.58 39.31 33.74
C LEU A 62 44.00 39.67 32.38
N LYS A 63 44.68 40.51 31.59
CA LYS A 63 44.25 40.82 30.22
C LYS A 63 44.24 39.57 29.33
N SER A 64 45.24 38.69 29.44
CA SER A 64 45.26 37.42 28.70
C SER A 64 44.08 36.53 29.08
N GLN A 65 43.86 36.35 30.39
CA GLN A 65 42.75 35.54 30.89
C GLN A 65 41.38 36.08 30.48
N ILE A 66 41.19 37.41 30.51
CA ILE A 66 39.95 38.04 30.02
C ILE A 66 39.76 37.77 28.52
N SER A 67 40.82 37.82 27.72
CA SER A 67 40.75 37.54 26.29
C SER A 67 40.36 36.07 26.03
N GLU A 68 40.96 35.13 26.76
CA GLU A 68 40.66 33.71 26.67
C GLU A 68 39.21 33.41 27.08
N MET A 69 38.78 33.88 28.26
CA MET A 69 37.39 33.71 28.72
C MET A 69 36.38 34.33 27.76
N ARG A 70 36.70 35.48 27.16
CA ARG A 70 35.85 36.10 26.14
C ARG A 70 35.73 35.22 24.91
N ASN A 71 36.83 34.64 24.44
CA ASN A 71 36.82 33.72 23.31
C ASN A 71 35.98 32.47 23.64
N ASP A 72 36.18 31.87 24.81
CA ASP A 72 35.41 30.70 25.25
C ASP A 72 33.91 31.00 25.36
N SER A 73 33.56 32.18 25.89
CA SER A 73 32.16 32.62 25.96
C SER A 73 31.54 32.75 24.57
N VAL A 74 32.27 33.28 23.59
CA VAL A 74 31.80 33.36 22.19
C VAL A 74 31.62 31.97 21.59
N GLN A 75 32.59 31.06 21.78
CA GLN A 75 32.49 29.69 21.27
C GLN A 75 31.31 28.93 21.89
N ASN A 76 31.11 29.08 23.20
CA ASN A 76 29.98 28.48 23.91
C ASN A 76 28.64 29.04 23.41
N GLY A 77 28.56 30.34 23.13
CA GLY A 77 27.37 30.96 22.52
C GLY A 77 27.05 30.36 21.15
N ILE A 78 28.05 30.21 20.28
CA ILE A 78 27.90 29.59 18.96
C ILE A 78 27.44 28.12 19.09
N ALA A 79 28.07 27.37 20.00
CA ALA A 79 27.72 25.97 20.25
C ALA A 79 26.27 25.83 20.75
N LEU A 80 25.83 26.73 21.64
CA LEU A 80 24.46 26.75 22.15
C LEU A 80 23.44 27.02 21.03
N THR A 81 23.67 28.03 20.20
CA THR A 81 22.79 28.32 19.05
C THR A 81 22.74 27.15 18.07
N THR A 82 23.89 26.52 17.82
CA THR A 82 23.96 25.33 16.95
C THR A 82 23.18 24.16 17.53
N LEU A 83 23.31 23.92 18.84
CA LEU A 83 22.59 22.84 19.51
C LEU A 83 21.08 23.09 19.50
N GLN A 84 20.65 24.32 19.74
CA GLN A 84 19.25 24.71 19.70
C GLN A 84 18.67 24.52 18.29
N SER A 85 19.36 24.97 17.24
CA SER A 85 18.92 24.75 15.86
C SER A 85 18.81 23.25 15.51
N LYS A 86 19.73 22.42 16.00
CA LYS A 86 19.66 20.95 15.83
C LYS A 86 18.49 20.34 16.58
N TYR A 87 18.20 20.83 17.79
CA TYR A 87 17.07 20.37 18.57
C TYR A 87 15.74 20.71 17.89
N ASP A 88 15.60 21.95 17.41
CA ASP A 88 14.41 22.41 16.69
C ASP A 88 14.18 21.57 15.42
N ALA A 89 15.23 21.38 14.61
CA ALA A 89 15.16 20.55 13.41
C ALA A 89 14.81 19.08 13.72
N LEU A 90 15.30 18.54 14.84
CA LEU A 90 14.97 17.19 15.29
C LEU A 90 13.52 17.11 15.74
N SER A 91 13.02 18.11 16.48
CA SER A 91 11.63 18.20 16.91
C SER A 91 10.69 18.23 15.70
N ASP A 92 10.97 19.10 14.73
CA ASP A 92 10.20 19.20 13.48
C ASP A 92 10.19 17.87 12.71
N ALA A 93 11.33 17.18 12.66
CA ALA A 93 11.42 15.87 12.01
C ALA A 93 10.58 14.81 12.73
N TYR A 94 10.56 14.81 14.06
CA TYR A 94 9.71 13.92 14.85
C TYR A 94 8.22 14.19 14.64
N ASP A 95 7.80 15.45 14.64
CA ASP A 95 6.41 15.84 14.41
C ASP A 95 5.96 15.45 13.00
N LEU A 96 6.81 15.67 11.99
CA LEU A 96 6.54 15.24 10.62
C LEU A 96 6.43 13.72 10.51
N LEU A 97 7.34 12.98 11.16
CA LEU A 97 7.33 11.52 11.13
C LEU A 97 6.08 10.97 11.83
N MET A 98 5.70 11.53 12.98
CA MET A 98 4.51 11.14 13.72
C MET A 98 3.24 11.41 12.88
N SER A 99 3.14 12.57 12.26
CA SER A 99 2.02 12.93 11.37
C SER A 99 1.93 11.98 10.17
N LYS A 100 3.06 11.70 9.50
CA LYS A 100 3.12 10.76 8.38
C LYS A 100 2.73 9.35 8.81
N ASN A 101 3.21 8.88 9.96
CA ASN A 101 2.89 7.55 10.46
C ASN A 101 1.40 7.42 10.80
N SER A 102 0.83 8.42 11.49
CA SER A 102 -0.61 8.47 11.79
C SER A 102 -1.45 8.44 10.52
N ARG A 103 -1.12 9.27 9.52
CA ARG A 103 -1.81 9.29 8.23
C ARG A 103 -1.68 7.97 7.48
N TYR A 104 -0.48 7.39 7.42
CA TYR A 104 -0.23 6.10 6.79
C TYR A 104 -1.08 4.98 7.42
N MET A 105 -1.17 4.94 8.76
CA MET A 105 -1.99 3.95 9.45
C MET A 105 -3.49 4.16 9.18
N ALA A 106 -3.96 5.39 9.14
CA ALA A 106 -5.35 5.70 8.79
C ALA A 106 -5.69 5.29 7.35
N ASP A 107 -4.82 5.62 6.40
CA ASP A 107 -4.99 5.27 4.99
C ASP A 107 -4.97 3.74 4.81
N LYS A 108 -4.06 3.03 5.49
CA LYS A 108 -4.01 1.56 5.49
C LYS A 108 -5.23 0.92 6.14
N ALA A 109 -5.70 1.44 7.26
CA ALA A 109 -6.92 0.94 7.90
C ALA A 109 -8.14 1.10 6.97
N LYS A 110 -8.23 2.23 6.24
CA LYS A 110 -9.27 2.47 5.25
C LYS A 110 -9.18 1.51 4.07
N GLU A 111 -7.98 1.27 3.55
CA GLU A 111 -7.74 0.30 2.47
C GLU A 111 -8.12 -1.12 2.89
N THR A 112 -7.66 -1.56 4.07
CA THR A 112 -8.02 -2.87 4.64
C THR A 112 -9.53 -3.01 4.82
N LYS A 113 -10.21 -1.98 5.35
CA LYS A 113 -11.67 -2.01 5.49
C LYS A 113 -12.36 -2.19 4.14
N LYS A 114 -11.94 -1.45 3.11
CA LYS A 114 -12.50 -1.58 1.76
C LYS A 114 -12.27 -2.97 1.17
N LEU A 115 -11.08 -3.55 1.37
CA LEU A 115 -10.78 -4.91 0.92
C LEU A 115 -11.63 -5.96 1.64
N LEU A 116 -11.87 -5.79 2.94
CA LEU A 116 -12.76 -6.66 3.71
C LEU A 116 -14.21 -6.58 3.19
N GLU A 117 -14.72 -5.38 2.94
CA GLU A 117 -16.06 -5.18 2.34
C GLU A 117 -16.17 -5.85 0.96
N GLN A 118 -15.14 -5.71 0.11
CA GLN A 118 -15.10 -6.36 -1.20
C GLN A 118 -15.05 -7.89 -1.09
N LEU A 119 -14.31 -8.41 -0.10
CA LEU A 119 -14.20 -9.85 0.14
C LEU A 119 -15.52 -10.43 0.64
N GLU A 120 -16.21 -9.74 1.54
CA GLU A 120 -17.54 -10.12 2.03
C GLU A 120 -18.57 -10.11 0.89
N GLN A 121 -18.55 -9.09 0.03
CA GLN A 121 -19.41 -9.02 -1.14
C GLN A 121 -19.14 -10.18 -2.10
N ALA A 122 -17.87 -10.42 -2.45
CA ALA A 122 -17.49 -11.51 -3.35
C ALA A 122 -17.86 -12.88 -2.78
N GLN A 123 -17.72 -13.08 -1.47
CA GLN A 123 -18.13 -14.31 -0.80
C GLN A 123 -19.66 -14.51 -0.88
N THR A 124 -20.43 -13.44 -0.67
CA THR A 124 -21.90 -13.48 -0.78
C THR A 124 -22.35 -13.79 -2.20
N GLU A 125 -21.74 -13.14 -3.20
CA GLU A 125 -22.00 -13.41 -4.62
C GLU A 125 -21.64 -14.85 -5.01
N LEU A 126 -20.53 -15.38 -4.47
CA LEU A 126 -20.14 -16.77 -4.70
C LEU A 126 -21.17 -17.75 -4.14
N PHE A 127 -21.64 -17.55 -2.90
CA PHE A 127 -22.68 -18.39 -2.31
C PHE A 127 -23.99 -18.33 -3.09
N ALA A 128 -24.39 -17.16 -3.58
CA ALA A 128 -25.57 -17.03 -4.42
C ALA A 128 -25.43 -17.82 -5.73
N LYS A 129 -24.24 -17.78 -6.36
CA LYS A 129 -23.96 -18.57 -7.56
C LYS A 129 -23.90 -20.07 -7.30
N GLU A 130 -23.36 -20.49 -6.16
CA GLU A 130 -23.36 -21.91 -5.77
C GLU A 130 -24.79 -22.43 -5.57
N ASP A 131 -25.67 -21.66 -4.91
CA ASP A 131 -27.08 -22.01 -4.76
C ASP A 131 -27.81 -22.08 -6.11
N GLU A 132 -27.58 -21.11 -7.00
CA GLU A 132 -28.14 -21.12 -8.36
C GLU A 132 -27.65 -22.33 -9.16
N LEU A 133 -26.36 -22.66 -9.08
CA LEU A 133 -25.77 -23.81 -9.77
C LEU A 133 -26.38 -25.12 -9.26
N ASN A 134 -26.55 -25.26 -7.94
CA ASN A 134 -27.17 -26.44 -7.35
C ASN A 134 -28.63 -26.61 -7.79
N LYS A 135 -29.41 -25.51 -7.85
CA LYS A 135 -30.78 -25.53 -8.37
C LYS A 135 -30.82 -25.93 -9.84
N LEU A 136 -29.92 -25.38 -10.65
CA LEU A 136 -29.86 -25.68 -12.08
C LEU A 136 -29.45 -27.14 -12.32
N SER A 137 -28.49 -27.66 -11.54
CA SER A 137 -28.11 -29.07 -11.58
C SER A 137 -29.29 -29.98 -11.27
N ALA A 138 -30.01 -29.74 -10.16
CA ALA A 138 -31.18 -30.53 -9.80
C ALA A 138 -32.30 -30.45 -10.86
N SER A 139 -32.48 -29.28 -11.48
CA SER A 139 -33.43 -29.14 -12.59
C SER A 139 -32.99 -29.88 -13.85
N LEU A 140 -31.69 -29.95 -14.11
CA LEU A 140 -31.13 -30.68 -15.25
C LEU A 140 -31.31 -32.18 -15.03
N ASP A 141 -30.98 -32.68 -13.84
CA ASP A 141 -31.16 -34.09 -13.46
C ASP A 141 -32.63 -34.52 -13.65
N ALA A 142 -33.58 -33.71 -13.17
CA ALA A 142 -35.01 -33.98 -13.35
C ALA A 142 -35.43 -33.99 -14.83
N LYS A 143 -34.82 -33.14 -15.67
CA LYS A 143 -35.10 -33.10 -17.12
C LYS A 143 -34.49 -34.28 -17.85
N GLU A 144 -33.30 -34.74 -17.44
CA GLU A 144 -32.70 -35.96 -17.97
C GLU A 144 -33.56 -37.19 -17.67
N ASP A 145 -34.08 -37.29 -16.44
CA ASP A 145 -35.01 -38.36 -16.05
C ASP A 145 -36.32 -38.32 -16.86
N GLU A 146 -36.92 -37.13 -17.01
CA GLU A 146 -38.14 -36.94 -17.82
C GLU A 146 -37.90 -37.35 -19.28
N LEU A 147 -36.76 -36.95 -19.85
CA LEU A 147 -36.41 -37.24 -21.24
C LEU A 147 -36.15 -38.74 -21.45
N LYS A 148 -35.52 -39.40 -20.46
CA LYS A 148 -35.34 -40.85 -20.48
C LYS A 148 -36.68 -41.59 -20.48
N LEU A 149 -37.61 -41.21 -19.61
CA LEU A 149 -38.95 -41.80 -19.58
C LEU A 149 -39.71 -41.58 -20.90
N ALA A 150 -39.65 -40.36 -21.44
CA ALA A 150 -40.27 -40.04 -22.72
C ALA A 150 -39.67 -40.86 -23.88
N GLN A 151 -38.35 -41.09 -23.87
CA GLN A 151 -37.68 -41.94 -24.85
C GLN A 151 -38.15 -43.40 -24.74
N GLU A 152 -38.21 -43.96 -23.52
CA GLU A 152 -38.70 -45.31 -23.28
C GLU A 152 -40.16 -45.48 -23.75
N GLU A 153 -41.02 -44.49 -23.50
CA GLU A 153 -42.41 -44.49 -23.99
C GLU A 153 -42.48 -44.44 -25.52
N LEU A 154 -41.67 -43.58 -26.15
CA LEU A 154 -41.61 -43.43 -27.60
C LEU A 154 -41.14 -44.73 -28.27
N ASP A 155 -40.14 -45.40 -27.70
CA ASP A 155 -39.62 -46.67 -28.18
C ASP A 155 -40.68 -47.77 -28.08
N ALA A 156 -41.38 -47.86 -26.94
CA ALA A 156 -42.49 -48.81 -26.75
C ALA A 156 -43.64 -48.56 -27.75
N ARG A 157 -44.00 -47.30 -27.98
CA ARG A 157 -45.02 -46.92 -28.96
C ARG A 157 -44.60 -47.26 -30.38
N SER A 158 -43.34 -47.00 -30.74
CA SER A 158 -42.78 -47.31 -32.06
C SER A 158 -42.77 -48.81 -32.33
N ALA A 159 -42.42 -49.62 -31.34
CA ALA A 159 -42.50 -51.08 -31.44
C ALA A 159 -43.95 -51.56 -31.68
N ARG A 160 -44.91 -51.01 -30.95
CA ARG A 160 -46.34 -51.34 -31.12
C ARG A 160 -46.87 -50.91 -32.49
N VAL A 161 -46.48 -49.75 -33.00
CA VAL A 161 -46.85 -49.30 -34.36
C VAL A 161 -46.28 -50.28 -35.40
N THR A 162 -45.01 -50.67 -35.26
CA THR A 162 -44.37 -51.64 -36.17
C THR A 162 -45.08 -53.01 -36.15
N GLU A 163 -45.50 -53.48 -34.98
CA GLU A 163 -46.30 -54.69 -34.83
C GLU A 163 -47.66 -54.57 -35.54
N LEU A 164 -48.37 -53.46 -35.31
CA LEU A 164 -49.67 -53.19 -35.93
C LEU A 164 -49.56 -53.10 -37.46
N GLU A 165 -48.54 -52.43 -37.99
CA GLU A 165 -48.24 -52.35 -39.43
C GLU A 165 -47.99 -53.75 -40.01
N THR A 166 -47.25 -54.59 -39.30
CA THR A 166 -46.99 -55.99 -39.71
C THR A 166 -48.28 -56.81 -39.76
N ILE A 167 -49.15 -56.68 -38.76
CA ILE A 167 -50.46 -57.36 -38.72
C ILE A 167 -51.36 -56.89 -39.86
N ILE A 168 -51.43 -55.57 -40.10
CA ILE A 168 -52.22 -54.99 -41.20
C ILE A 168 -51.71 -55.52 -42.53
N ASN A 169 -50.41 -55.47 -42.79
CA ASN A 169 -49.82 -55.98 -44.03
C ASN A 169 -50.10 -57.48 -44.23
N LYS A 170 -50.03 -58.28 -43.17
CA LYS A 170 -50.39 -59.70 -43.21
C LYS A 170 -51.87 -59.90 -43.52
N LYS A 171 -52.75 -59.12 -42.89
CA LYS A 171 -54.20 -59.16 -43.14
C LYS A 171 -54.52 -58.77 -44.58
N ASP A 172 -53.92 -57.69 -45.07
CA ASP A 172 -54.11 -57.22 -46.44
C ASP A 172 -53.61 -58.24 -47.47
N SER A 173 -52.48 -58.90 -47.19
CA SER A 173 -51.99 -60.02 -48.01
C SER A 173 -52.97 -61.20 -48.05
N ILE A 174 -53.50 -61.62 -46.89
CA ILE A 174 -54.51 -62.69 -46.82
C ILE A 174 -55.79 -62.29 -47.56
N VAL A 175 -56.29 -61.07 -47.37
CA VAL A 175 -57.49 -60.58 -48.04
C VAL A 175 -57.26 -60.50 -49.56
N SER A 176 -56.08 -60.06 -50.00
CA SER A 176 -55.70 -60.04 -51.40
C SER A 176 -55.65 -61.46 -51.99
N ALA A 177 -55.00 -62.40 -51.29
CA ALA A 177 -54.95 -63.80 -51.69
C ALA A 177 -56.34 -64.46 -51.71
N LEU A 178 -57.22 -64.14 -50.76
CA LEU A 178 -58.61 -64.59 -50.73
C LEU A 178 -59.40 -64.03 -51.91
N LYS A 179 -59.30 -62.72 -52.17
CA LYS A 179 -59.90 -62.08 -53.35
C LYS A 179 -59.42 -62.72 -54.64
N GLN A 180 -58.12 -63.00 -54.76
CA GLN A 180 -57.54 -63.64 -55.94
C GLN A 180 -58.00 -65.09 -56.09
N SER A 181 -58.09 -65.85 -54.98
CA SER A 181 -58.57 -67.23 -54.98
C SER A 181 -60.05 -67.32 -55.34
N ILE A 182 -60.90 -66.43 -54.79
CA ILE A 182 -62.30 -66.31 -55.17
C ILE A 182 -62.43 -65.93 -56.64
N SER A 183 -61.67 -64.92 -57.09
CA SER A 183 -61.68 -64.51 -58.51
C SER A 183 -61.27 -65.67 -59.41
N LYS A 184 -60.24 -66.45 -59.04
CA LYS A 184 -59.79 -67.64 -59.78
C LYS A 184 -60.82 -68.79 -59.78
N ALA A 185 -61.51 -69.02 -58.66
CA ALA A 185 -62.58 -70.02 -58.56
C ALA A 185 -63.82 -69.62 -59.37
N LEU A 186 -64.13 -68.33 -59.44
CA LEU A 186 -65.21 -67.79 -60.27
C LEU A 186 -64.87 -67.79 -61.77
N ILE A 187 -63.60 -67.58 -62.14
CA ILE A 187 -63.10 -67.78 -63.51
C ILE A 187 -63.11 -69.28 -63.88
N GLY A 188 -62.96 -70.18 -62.91
CA GLY A 188 -63.10 -71.63 -63.12
C GLY A 188 -64.54 -72.12 -63.34
N LEU A 189 -65.53 -71.27 -63.07
CA LEU A 189 -66.95 -71.49 -63.43
C LEU A 189 -67.32 -70.81 -64.76
N GLU A 190 -66.38 -70.11 -65.38
CA GLU A 190 -66.52 -69.49 -66.69
C GLU A 190 -66.38 -70.58 -67.76
N GLY A 191 -67.53 -71.11 -68.21
CA GLY A 191 -67.60 -72.21 -69.17
C GLY A 191 -68.81 -73.14 -69.02
N GLU A 192 -69.54 -73.08 -67.89
CA GLU A 192 -70.81 -73.79 -67.67
C GLU A 192 -72.00 -72.78 -67.60
N GLY A 193 -72.09 -71.83 -68.55
CA GLY A 193 -73.24 -70.90 -68.68
C GLY A 193 -73.27 -69.71 -67.72
N LEU A 194 -72.14 -69.33 -67.14
CA LEU A 194 -71.97 -68.21 -66.19
C LEU A 194 -70.88 -67.25 -66.68
N THR A 195 -71.19 -65.96 -66.80
CA THR A 195 -70.22 -64.89 -67.10
C THR A 195 -69.98 -64.04 -65.86
N VAL A 196 -68.72 -63.89 -65.43
CA VAL A 196 -68.37 -63.16 -64.20
C VAL A 196 -67.50 -61.95 -64.52
N VAL A 197 -67.96 -60.74 -64.17
CA VAL A 197 -67.24 -59.48 -64.43
C VAL A 197 -66.99 -58.72 -63.13
N GLN A 198 -65.75 -58.32 -62.89
CA GLN A 198 -65.35 -57.57 -61.70
C GLN A 198 -65.27 -56.07 -61.99
N LYS A 199 -66.04 -55.25 -61.27
CA LYS A 199 -66.01 -53.78 -61.39
C LYS A 199 -66.07 -53.13 -60.00
N ASN A 200 -65.14 -52.21 -59.70
CA ASN A 200 -65.08 -51.46 -58.43
C ASN A 200 -65.08 -52.32 -57.16
N GLY A 201 -64.39 -53.46 -57.19
CA GLY A 201 -64.27 -54.36 -56.02
C GLY A 201 -65.53 -55.15 -55.66
N LYS A 202 -66.60 -55.06 -56.48
CA LYS A 202 -67.80 -55.89 -56.39
C LYS A 202 -67.84 -56.87 -57.57
N VAL A 203 -68.27 -58.10 -57.29
CA VAL A 203 -68.35 -59.19 -58.27
C VAL A 203 -69.77 -59.20 -58.85
N TYR A 204 -69.89 -59.14 -60.17
CA TYR A 204 -71.15 -59.23 -60.89
C TYR A 204 -71.18 -60.57 -61.63
N ILE A 205 -72.29 -61.30 -61.46
CA ILE A 205 -72.50 -62.65 -62.01
C ILE A 205 -73.70 -62.56 -62.94
N SER A 206 -73.52 -62.95 -64.19
CA SER A 206 -74.57 -63.05 -65.21
C SER A 206 -74.75 -64.53 -65.59
N LEU A 207 -75.94 -65.09 -65.39
CA LEU A 207 -76.30 -66.46 -65.81
C LEU A 207 -76.90 -66.43 -67.23
N GLU A 208 -76.53 -67.38 -68.08
CA GLU A 208 -77.25 -67.69 -69.32
C GLU A 208 -78.59 -68.36 -69.02
N GLU A 209 -79.58 -68.04 -69.85
CA GLU A 209 -81.02 -68.32 -69.63
C GLU A 209 -81.37 -69.82 -69.56
N ASP A 210 -80.53 -70.70 -70.11
CA ASP A 210 -80.78 -72.15 -70.18
C ASP A 210 -80.50 -72.92 -68.88
N LEU A 211 -79.91 -72.29 -67.86
CA LEU A 211 -79.57 -72.93 -66.58
C LEU A 211 -80.50 -72.58 -65.42
N LEU A 212 -81.40 -71.62 -65.61
CA LEU A 212 -82.33 -71.21 -64.57
C LEU A 212 -83.65 -71.96 -64.59
N PHE A 213 -84.02 -72.65 -65.69
CA PHE A 213 -85.31 -73.35 -65.78
C PHE A 213 -85.28 -74.57 -66.70
N ALA A 214 -85.79 -75.72 -66.23
CA ALA A 214 -86.19 -76.80 -67.12
C ALA A 214 -87.32 -76.30 -68.04
N SER A 215 -87.15 -76.48 -69.35
CA SER A 215 -88.06 -76.05 -70.44
C SER A 215 -89.53 -75.89 -70.02
N GLY A 216 -90.00 -74.63 -69.98
CA GLY A 216 -91.44 -74.32 -70.09
C GLY A 216 -92.14 -73.62 -68.93
N LYS A 217 -91.48 -72.85 -68.04
CA LYS A 217 -92.17 -71.96 -67.09
C LYS A 217 -91.41 -70.66 -66.84
N TYR A 218 -92.09 -69.53 -67.03
CA TYR A 218 -91.63 -68.20 -66.64
C TYR A 218 -92.39 -67.78 -65.38
N GLU A 219 -91.73 -67.72 -64.22
CA GLU A 219 -92.24 -66.96 -63.09
C GLU A 219 -91.07 -66.58 -62.18
N VAL A 220 -90.92 -65.27 -61.96
CA VAL A 220 -89.81 -64.66 -61.21
C VAL A 220 -90.41 -63.96 -59.99
N ASN A 221 -89.97 -64.34 -58.79
CA ASN A 221 -90.18 -63.61 -57.53
C ASN A 221 -88.84 -63.11 -57.01
#